data_AF-A0A2U1IJE0-F1
#
_entry.id   AF-A0A2U1IJE0-F1
#
_cell.length_a   1.000
_cell.length_b   1.000
_cell.length_c   1.000
_cell.angle_alpha   90.00
_cell.angle_beta   90.00
_cell.angle_gamma   90.00
#
_symmetry.space_group_name_H-M   'P 1'
#
loop_
_entity.id
_entity.type
_entity.pdbx_description
1 polymer ?
#
loop_
_entity_poly.entity_id
_entity_poly.type
_entity_poly.pdbx_seq_one_letter_code
_entity_poly.pdbx_strand_id
1 'polypeptide(L)'
;MQLKHKIVALGILPLVLAIAVICALVISLNRQLGDQQAQLIEDSILASKRAELKNYVEMAQSLIAPLYDDGHGDARAQQQVLEELRKLSFGINGYFFVYDHEGRSLMHARQSDLVGQYLWDMKDPHGLPVIQALLKSAQSGEGFQRYAWNKPSSGQVTDKLAYVVMLDRWGWMLGTGIYLEDVERATQQARAEVAMGIRKTMMAIAVVALVAVLFVFATGMTLNVSEHRLADKKLQRLTQRIVSLQEEERSRVSRELHDGVSQVLVSIKFQFELASHLLESGQARDKGLNTLKDATERLGDAIGEVRSLSHDLRSSLLDTLGLPAAIGQLAAEFEQRSGLTVTYNENEFDCQLVDGAAVSLFRIVQEGLTNIERHAQAKHVSITLRGCDESVRLTLVDDGIGFNVAQVERRQAGIGLRNIRERVEHYGGRFDLISMPGRSELDVRLPMKPGAKR
;
A
#
# COMPACT_ATOMS: atom_id res chain seq x y z
N MET A 1 -8.48 -0.71 3.62
CA MET A 1 -7.30 -1.54 3.25
C MET A 1 -6.18 -1.30 4.25
N GLN A 2 -5.67 -2.35 4.89
CA GLN A 2 -4.55 -2.23 5.85
C GLN A 2 -3.28 -1.70 5.16
N LEU A 3 -2.47 -0.91 5.88
CA LEU A 3 -1.24 -0.24 5.37
C LEU A 3 -0.31 -1.19 4.58
N LYS A 4 -0.23 -2.46 4.99
CA LYS A 4 0.53 -3.53 4.33
C LYS A 4 0.13 -3.76 2.87
N HIS A 5 -1.17 -3.75 2.56
CA HIS A 5 -1.67 -3.93 1.20
C HIS A 5 -1.33 -2.73 0.32
N LYS A 6 -1.30 -1.51 0.90
CA LYS A 6 -0.91 -0.30 0.16
C LYS A 6 0.56 -0.32 -0.24
N ILE A 7 1.46 -0.76 0.65
CA ILE A 7 2.90 -0.84 0.36
C ILE A 7 3.20 -1.87 -0.73
N VAL A 8 2.60 -3.07 -0.63
CA VAL A 8 2.76 -4.11 -1.67
C VAL A 8 2.13 -3.68 -2.99
N ALA A 9 0.95 -3.05 -2.97
CA ALA A 9 0.33 -2.50 -4.17
C ALA A 9 1.19 -1.39 -4.80
N LEU A 10 1.83 -0.53 -4.01
CA LEU A 10 2.69 0.54 -4.50
C LEU A 10 3.96 0.01 -5.21
N GLY A 11 4.45 -1.17 -4.82
CA GLY A 11 5.59 -1.83 -5.49
C GLY A 11 5.20 -2.65 -6.73
N ILE A 12 4.11 -3.41 -6.65
CA ILE A 12 3.71 -4.34 -7.72
C ILE A 12 2.93 -3.63 -8.84
N LEU A 13 2.06 -2.67 -8.51
CA LEU A 13 1.18 -2.04 -9.49
C LEU A 13 1.94 -1.28 -10.60
N PRO A 14 2.96 -0.44 -10.29
CA PRO A 14 3.73 0.24 -11.34
C PRO A 14 4.52 -0.74 -12.22
N LEU A 15 5.02 -1.83 -11.64
CA LEU A 15 5.73 -2.88 -12.36
C LEU A 15 4.80 -3.58 -13.37
N VAL A 16 3.62 -4.00 -12.90
CA VAL A 16 2.61 -4.65 -13.77
C VAL A 16 2.15 -3.69 -14.87
N LEU A 17 1.93 -2.41 -14.54
CA LEU A 17 1.56 -1.40 -15.53
C LEU A 17 2.66 -1.20 -16.58
N ALA A 18 3.92 -1.08 -16.16
CA ALA A 18 5.04 -0.95 -17.08
C ALA A 18 5.17 -2.17 -18.01
N ILE A 19 5.02 -3.38 -17.49
CA ILE A 19 5.01 -4.61 -18.28
C ILE A 19 3.85 -4.61 -19.28
N ALA A 20 2.65 -4.21 -18.87
CA ALA A 20 1.49 -4.14 -19.76
C ALA A 20 1.71 -3.15 -20.92
N VAL A 21 2.28 -1.98 -20.63
CA VAL A 21 2.64 -0.97 -21.64
C VAL A 21 3.72 -1.51 -22.59
N ILE A 22 4.78 -2.13 -22.07
CA ILE A 22 5.84 -2.75 -22.88
C ILE A 22 5.25 -3.83 -23.80
N CYS A 23 4.39 -4.71 -23.26
CA CYS A 23 3.74 -5.75 -24.07
C CYS A 23 2.89 -5.15 -25.19
N ALA A 24 2.06 -4.14 -24.88
CA ALA A 24 1.23 -3.47 -25.88
C ALA A 24 2.09 -2.82 -26.98
N LEU A 25 3.17 -2.14 -26.59
CA LEU A 25 4.10 -1.50 -27.52
C LEU A 25 4.80 -2.54 -28.42
N VAL A 26 5.31 -3.63 -27.84
CA VAL A 26 5.99 -4.71 -28.57
C VAL A 26 5.04 -5.38 -29.57
N ILE A 27 3.78 -5.62 -29.19
CA ILE A 27 2.76 -6.17 -30.09
C ILE A 27 2.49 -5.21 -31.25
N SER A 28 2.28 -3.92 -30.95
CA SER A 28 1.99 -2.92 -31.98
C SER A 28 3.14 -2.78 -32.97
N LEU A 29 4.37 -2.66 -32.49
CA LEU A 29 5.55 -2.48 -33.33
C LEU A 29 5.82 -3.72 -34.21
N ASN A 30 5.74 -4.93 -33.65
CA ASN A 30 5.98 -6.15 -34.43
C ASN A 30 4.87 -6.40 -35.48
N ARG A 31 3.62 -6.05 -35.20
CA ARG A 31 2.54 -6.14 -36.19
C ARG A 31 2.80 -5.20 -37.37
N GLN A 32 3.13 -3.94 -37.09
CA GLN A 32 3.46 -2.96 -38.13
C GLN A 32 4.65 -3.41 -38.98
N LEU A 33 5.73 -3.89 -38.35
CA LEU A 33 6.90 -4.41 -39.05
C LEU A 33 6.56 -5.65 -39.89
N GLY A 34 5.74 -6.55 -39.36
CA GLY A 34 5.32 -7.76 -40.09
C GLY A 34 4.48 -7.46 -41.32
N ASP A 35 3.56 -6.49 -41.23
CA ASP A 35 2.74 -6.07 -42.37
C ASP A 35 3.59 -5.38 -43.44
N GLN A 36 4.53 -4.51 -43.04
CA GLN A 36 5.49 -3.88 -43.95
C GLN A 36 6.38 -4.92 -44.66
N GLN A 37 6.89 -5.91 -43.92
CA GLN A 37 7.71 -6.96 -44.49
C GLN A 37 6.93 -7.83 -45.48
N ALA A 38 5.69 -8.19 -45.15
CA ALA A 38 4.82 -8.95 -46.05
C ALA A 38 4.55 -8.18 -47.35
N GLN A 39 4.27 -6.88 -47.25
CA GLN A 39 4.02 -6.03 -48.41
C GLN A 39 5.27 -5.87 -49.30
N LEU A 40 6.44 -5.66 -48.70
CA LEU A 40 7.71 -5.60 -49.44
C LEU A 40 8.02 -6.92 -50.17
N ILE A 41 7.74 -8.06 -49.54
CA ILE A 41 7.90 -9.38 -50.17
C ILE A 41 6.93 -9.52 -51.34
N GLU A 42 5.65 -9.17 -51.16
CA GLU A 42 4.64 -9.20 -52.22
C GLU A 42 5.06 -8.33 -53.41
N ASP A 43 5.40 -7.07 -53.17
CA ASP A 43 5.81 -6.11 -54.19
C ASP A 43 7.07 -6.56 -54.94
N SER A 44 8.06 -7.09 -54.22
CA SER A 44 9.30 -7.60 -54.82
C SER A 44 9.04 -8.80 -55.73
N ILE A 45 8.23 -9.78 -55.27
CA ILE A 45 7.91 -10.95 -56.08
C ILE A 45 7.04 -10.54 -57.27
N LEU A 46 6.03 -9.69 -57.09
CA LEU A 46 5.20 -9.20 -58.20
C LEU A 46 6.02 -8.43 -59.24
N ALA A 47 6.96 -7.58 -58.83
CA ALA A 47 7.85 -6.88 -59.74
C ALA A 47 8.71 -7.86 -60.55
N SER A 48 9.28 -8.88 -59.90
CA SER A 48 10.03 -9.95 -60.57
C SER A 48 9.15 -10.72 -61.57
N LYS A 49 7.93 -11.08 -61.19
CA LYS A 49 6.97 -11.78 -62.07
C LYS A 49 6.51 -10.93 -63.24
N ARG A 50 6.32 -9.62 -63.05
CA ARG A 50 6.02 -8.67 -64.14
C ARG A 50 7.14 -8.64 -65.18
N ALA A 51 8.40 -8.56 -64.73
CA ALA A 51 9.55 -8.59 -65.62
C ALA A 51 9.66 -9.92 -66.39
N GLU A 52 9.43 -11.05 -65.70
CA GLU A 52 9.41 -12.39 -66.30
C GLU A 52 8.35 -12.51 -67.41
N LEU A 53 7.10 -12.08 -67.13
CA LEU A 53 6.01 -12.09 -68.10
C LEU A 53 6.30 -11.21 -69.33
N LYS A 54 6.87 -10.02 -69.12
CA LYS A 54 7.25 -9.13 -70.22
C LYS A 54 8.29 -9.78 -71.13
N ASN A 55 9.33 -10.37 -70.56
CA ASN A 55 10.35 -11.10 -71.33
C ASN A 55 9.75 -12.27 -72.13
N TYR A 56 8.77 -12.99 -71.59
CA TYR A 56 8.09 -14.07 -72.32
C TYR A 56 7.27 -13.57 -73.50
N VAL A 57 6.53 -12.47 -73.34
CA VAL A 57 5.78 -11.88 -74.45
C VAL A 57 6.71 -11.29 -75.50
N GLU A 58 7.79 -10.61 -75.10
CA GLU A 58 8.80 -10.10 -76.04
C GLU A 58 9.45 -11.22 -76.85
N MET A 59 9.75 -12.36 -76.22
CA MET A 59 10.28 -13.54 -76.92
C MET A 59 9.27 -14.11 -77.92
N ALA A 60 7.99 -14.17 -77.54
CA ALA A 60 6.93 -14.61 -78.44
C ALA A 60 6.71 -13.64 -79.61
N GLN A 61 6.73 -12.33 -79.35
CA GLN A 61 6.66 -11.29 -80.39
C GLN A 61 7.84 -11.40 -81.36
N SER A 62 9.05 -11.61 -80.85
CA SER A 62 10.26 -11.77 -81.67
C SER A 62 10.21 -13.03 -82.54
N LEU A 63 9.61 -14.12 -82.04
CA LEU A 63 9.39 -15.34 -82.81
C LEU A 63 8.42 -15.12 -84.00
N ILE A 64 7.37 -14.34 -83.79
CA ILE A 64 6.33 -14.12 -84.81
C ILE A 64 6.64 -12.93 -85.73
N ALA A 65 7.57 -12.04 -85.36
CA ALA A 65 7.89 -10.81 -86.09
C ALA A 65 8.15 -11.04 -87.60
N PRO A 66 8.92 -12.06 -88.04
CA PRO A 66 9.13 -12.29 -89.47
C PRO A 66 7.84 -12.60 -90.24
N LEU A 67 6.86 -13.25 -89.61
CA LEU A 67 5.56 -13.58 -90.21
C LEU A 67 4.55 -12.45 -90.06
N TYR A 68 4.62 -11.72 -88.96
CA TYR A 68 3.72 -10.61 -88.65
C TYR A 68 4.03 -9.37 -89.48
N ASP A 69 5.32 -9.05 -89.68
CA ASP A 69 5.76 -7.82 -90.35
C ASP A 69 5.69 -7.91 -91.88
N ASP A 70 5.87 -9.09 -92.48
CA ASP A 70 5.89 -9.34 -93.94
C ASP A 70 4.61 -8.91 -94.66
N GLY A 71 3.45 -8.95 -93.99
CA GLY A 71 2.20 -8.29 -94.42
C GLY A 71 1.51 -8.82 -95.69
N HIS A 72 2.09 -9.83 -96.35
CA HIS A 72 1.48 -10.47 -97.51
C HIS A 72 0.82 -11.81 -97.12
N GLY A 73 -0.44 -12.04 -97.52
CA GLY A 73 -1.12 -13.32 -97.32
C GLY A 73 -1.57 -13.60 -95.89
N ASP A 74 -2.10 -12.57 -95.20
CA ASP A 74 -2.44 -12.56 -93.77
C ASP A 74 -3.14 -13.84 -93.27
N ALA A 75 -4.08 -14.43 -94.02
CA ALA A 75 -4.75 -15.65 -93.55
C ALA A 75 -3.79 -16.83 -93.31
N ARG A 76 -2.78 -17.01 -94.17
CA ARG A 76 -1.78 -18.08 -94.02
C ARG A 76 -0.76 -17.74 -92.93
N ALA A 77 -0.34 -16.47 -92.86
CA ALA A 77 0.57 -15.98 -91.83
C ALA A 77 -0.06 -16.09 -90.42
N GLN A 78 -1.33 -15.69 -90.30
CA GLN A 78 -2.14 -15.83 -89.08
C GLN A 78 -2.20 -17.28 -88.61
N GLN A 79 -2.53 -18.22 -89.49
CA GLN A 79 -2.57 -19.64 -89.13
C GLN A 79 -1.19 -20.16 -88.67
N GLN A 80 -0.12 -19.78 -89.37
CA GLN A 80 1.24 -20.18 -89.02
C GLN A 80 1.68 -19.59 -87.68
N VAL A 81 1.35 -18.32 -87.39
CA VAL A 81 1.64 -17.69 -86.09
C VAL A 81 0.91 -18.40 -84.95
N LEU A 82 -0.37 -18.73 -85.11
CA LEU A 82 -1.12 -19.47 -84.08
C LEU A 82 -0.51 -20.85 -83.84
N GLU A 83 0.00 -21.53 -84.87
CA GLU A 83 0.70 -22.81 -84.74
C GLU A 83 2.05 -22.70 -84.02
N GLU A 84 2.86 -21.68 -84.31
CA GLU A 84 4.14 -21.46 -83.65
C GLU A 84 3.97 -21.05 -82.18
N LEU A 85 3.05 -20.13 -81.89
CA LEU A 85 2.74 -19.71 -80.53
C LEU A 85 2.17 -20.86 -79.68
N ARG A 86 1.41 -21.78 -80.29
CA ARG A 86 0.88 -22.97 -79.59
C ARG A 86 1.98 -23.91 -79.10
N LYS A 87 3.14 -23.96 -79.77
CA LYS A 87 4.29 -24.78 -79.36
C LYS A 87 5.03 -24.17 -78.17
N LEU A 88 4.86 -22.87 -77.90
CA LEU A 88 5.52 -22.20 -76.79
C LEU A 88 4.88 -22.59 -75.45
N SER A 89 5.73 -23.02 -74.52
CA SER A 89 5.37 -23.24 -73.13
C SER A 89 6.56 -22.95 -72.22
N PHE A 90 6.28 -22.56 -70.98
CA PHE A 90 7.32 -22.33 -69.98
C PHE A 90 6.82 -22.75 -68.60
N GLY A 91 7.72 -23.32 -67.81
CA GLY A 91 7.37 -23.95 -66.54
C GLY A 91 6.28 -25.03 -66.68
N ILE A 92 5.64 -25.37 -65.56
CA ILE A 92 4.61 -26.42 -65.53
C ILE A 92 3.26 -25.89 -66.03
N ASN A 93 2.96 -24.62 -65.74
CA ASN A 93 1.64 -24.00 -65.93
C ASN A 93 1.64 -22.76 -66.83
N GLY A 94 2.79 -22.34 -67.38
CA GLY A 94 2.88 -21.20 -68.27
C GLY A 94 2.45 -21.55 -69.69
N TYR A 95 1.59 -20.72 -70.27
CA TYR A 95 1.08 -20.89 -71.63
C TYR A 95 0.72 -19.54 -72.24
N PHE A 96 0.80 -19.48 -73.56
CA PHE A 96 0.34 -18.34 -74.35
C PHE A 96 -1.12 -18.53 -74.77
N PHE A 97 -1.80 -17.39 -74.93
CA PHE A 97 -3.15 -17.30 -75.44
C PHE A 97 -3.28 -16.12 -76.40
N VAL A 98 -4.16 -16.25 -77.37
CA VAL A 98 -4.50 -15.20 -78.33
C VAL A 98 -6.02 -15.07 -78.41
N TYR A 99 -6.50 -13.82 -78.31
CA TYR A 99 -7.90 -13.47 -78.52
C TYR A 99 -8.02 -12.39 -79.61
N ASP A 100 -9.15 -12.33 -80.32
CA ASP A 100 -9.46 -11.17 -81.16
C ASP A 100 -10.11 -10.03 -80.34
N HIS A 101 -10.33 -8.89 -81.00
CA HIS A 101 -10.98 -7.71 -80.42
C HIS A 101 -12.44 -7.93 -79.97
N GLU A 102 -13.11 -8.99 -80.45
CA GLU A 102 -14.46 -9.38 -80.04
C GLU A 102 -14.45 -10.38 -78.86
N GLY A 103 -13.27 -10.76 -78.38
CA GLY A 103 -13.09 -11.70 -77.27
C GLY A 103 -13.26 -13.16 -77.67
N ARG A 104 -13.13 -13.50 -78.95
CA ARG A 104 -13.06 -14.89 -79.42
C ARG A 104 -11.66 -15.45 -79.18
N SER A 105 -11.57 -16.66 -78.63
CA SER A 105 -10.28 -17.33 -78.45
C SER A 105 -9.76 -17.85 -79.80
N LEU A 106 -8.60 -17.37 -80.23
CA LEU A 106 -7.95 -17.80 -81.47
C LEU A 106 -6.91 -18.89 -81.23
N MET A 107 -6.22 -18.86 -80.09
CA MET A 107 -5.26 -19.89 -79.69
C MET A 107 -5.16 -19.96 -78.18
N HIS A 108 -5.06 -21.18 -77.66
CA HIS A 108 -4.76 -21.44 -76.27
C HIS A 108 -3.93 -22.72 -76.13
N ALA A 109 -2.67 -22.63 -75.68
CA ALA A 109 -1.75 -23.77 -75.77
C ALA A 109 -2.10 -24.96 -74.85
N ARG A 110 -2.79 -24.71 -73.72
CA ARG A 110 -3.14 -25.75 -72.72
C ARG A 110 -4.63 -26.06 -72.57
N GLN A 111 -5.51 -25.31 -73.23
CA GLN A 111 -6.98 -25.40 -73.07
C GLN A 111 -7.63 -25.25 -74.44
N SER A 112 -7.39 -26.23 -75.31
CA SER A 112 -7.88 -26.24 -76.70
C SER A 112 -9.40 -26.10 -76.79
N ASP A 113 -10.13 -26.53 -75.77
CA ASP A 113 -11.60 -26.50 -75.74
C ASP A 113 -12.14 -25.06 -75.80
N LEU A 114 -11.35 -24.07 -75.37
CA LEU A 114 -11.72 -22.66 -75.43
C LEU A 114 -11.57 -22.06 -76.83
N VAL A 115 -10.75 -22.67 -77.70
CA VAL A 115 -10.45 -22.13 -79.03
C VAL A 115 -11.72 -22.11 -79.88
N GLY A 116 -12.02 -20.95 -80.46
CA GLY A 116 -13.21 -20.68 -81.25
C GLY A 116 -14.41 -20.16 -80.44
N GLN A 117 -14.38 -20.25 -79.11
CA GLN A 117 -15.46 -19.73 -78.26
C GLN A 117 -15.37 -18.21 -78.08
N TYR A 118 -16.54 -17.57 -77.94
CA TYR A 118 -16.67 -16.16 -77.57
C TYR A 118 -16.71 -16.05 -76.04
N LEU A 119 -15.68 -15.47 -75.44
CA LEU A 119 -15.51 -15.36 -73.98
C LEU A 119 -15.71 -13.93 -73.47
N TRP A 120 -16.35 -13.06 -74.28
CA TRP A 120 -16.55 -11.65 -73.97
C TRP A 120 -17.25 -11.42 -72.62
N ASP A 121 -18.30 -12.18 -72.32
CA ASP A 121 -19.09 -12.05 -71.09
C ASP A 121 -18.59 -12.95 -69.95
N MET A 122 -17.49 -13.66 -70.15
CA MET A 122 -16.95 -14.59 -69.16
C MET A 122 -16.40 -13.81 -67.96
N LYS A 123 -16.89 -14.17 -66.76
CA LYS A 123 -16.48 -13.55 -65.50
C LYS A 123 -15.71 -14.54 -64.64
N ASP A 124 -14.73 -14.04 -63.92
CA ASP A 124 -14.10 -14.80 -62.84
C ASP A 124 -15.04 -14.92 -61.62
N PRO A 125 -14.70 -15.73 -60.59
CA PRO A 125 -15.50 -15.84 -59.37
C PRO A 125 -15.73 -14.52 -58.61
N HIS A 126 -14.95 -13.49 -58.89
CA HIS A 126 -15.08 -12.16 -58.29
C HIS A 126 -15.93 -11.21 -59.14
N GLY A 127 -16.45 -11.68 -60.28
CA GLY A 127 -17.33 -10.92 -61.18
C GLY A 127 -16.59 -10.05 -62.20
N LEU A 128 -15.27 -10.16 -62.31
CA LEU A 128 -14.47 -9.41 -63.28
C LEU A 128 -14.66 -10.00 -64.69
N PRO A 129 -15.09 -9.22 -65.71
CA PRO A 129 -15.14 -9.68 -67.10
C PRO A 129 -13.71 -9.83 -67.64
N VAL A 130 -13.18 -11.05 -67.63
CA VAL A 130 -11.73 -11.31 -67.74
C VAL A 130 -11.18 -10.84 -69.08
N ILE A 131 -11.83 -11.21 -70.18
CA ILE A 131 -11.34 -10.90 -71.53
C ILE A 131 -11.44 -9.41 -71.83
N GLN A 132 -12.51 -8.75 -71.37
CA GLN A 132 -12.67 -7.30 -71.50
C GLN A 132 -11.58 -6.54 -70.72
N ALA A 133 -11.29 -6.97 -69.49
CA ALA A 133 -10.25 -6.39 -68.66
C ALA A 133 -8.85 -6.56 -69.29
N LEU A 134 -8.56 -7.74 -69.85
CA LEU A 134 -7.31 -8.00 -70.56
C LEU A 134 -7.17 -7.12 -71.81
N LEU A 135 -8.20 -7.06 -72.67
CA LEU A 135 -8.17 -6.22 -73.88
C LEU A 135 -7.98 -4.74 -73.54
N LYS A 136 -8.70 -4.25 -72.51
CA LYS A 136 -8.53 -2.89 -72.01
C LYS A 136 -7.11 -2.62 -71.50
N SER A 137 -6.50 -3.58 -70.81
CA SER A 137 -5.11 -3.46 -70.31
C SER A 137 -4.08 -3.49 -71.44
N ALA A 138 -4.30 -4.31 -72.47
CA ALA A 138 -3.45 -4.33 -73.67
C ALA A 138 -3.52 -2.99 -74.43
N GLN A 139 -4.69 -2.36 -74.49
CA GLN A 139 -4.90 -1.06 -75.15
C GLN A 139 -4.38 0.14 -74.35
N SER A 140 -4.38 0.07 -73.00
CA SER A 140 -3.90 1.17 -72.15
C SER A 140 -2.37 1.30 -72.12
N GLY A 141 -1.64 0.29 -72.61
CA GLY A 141 -0.19 0.24 -72.67
C GLY A 141 0.49 -0.28 -71.39
N GLU A 142 -0.24 -0.45 -70.28
CA GLU A 142 0.29 -1.08 -69.07
C GLU A 142 0.42 -2.61 -69.23
N GLY A 143 -0.55 -3.23 -69.92
CA GLY A 143 -0.54 -4.62 -70.33
C GLY A 143 -0.69 -5.65 -69.19
N PHE A 144 -0.66 -5.26 -67.91
CA PHE A 144 -0.82 -6.18 -66.79
C PHE A 144 -2.27 -6.28 -66.31
N GLN A 145 -2.72 -7.49 -65.99
CA GLN A 145 -4.04 -7.72 -65.40
C GLN A 145 -4.03 -8.92 -64.44
N ARG A 146 -4.55 -8.73 -63.22
CA ARG A 146 -4.80 -9.81 -62.26
C ARG A 146 -6.25 -10.26 -62.36
N TYR A 147 -6.47 -11.57 -62.37
CA TYR A 147 -7.79 -12.22 -62.42
C TYR A 147 -7.70 -13.65 -61.93
N ALA A 148 -8.82 -14.23 -61.51
CA ALA A 148 -8.86 -15.64 -61.12
C ALA A 148 -9.09 -16.53 -62.36
N TRP A 149 -8.27 -17.57 -62.54
CA TRP A 149 -8.38 -18.48 -63.69
C TRP A 149 -8.11 -19.93 -63.30
N ASN A 150 -8.70 -20.86 -64.05
CA ASN A 150 -8.51 -22.28 -63.84
C ASN A 150 -7.07 -22.70 -64.18
N LYS A 151 -6.38 -23.34 -63.24
CA LYS A 151 -5.02 -23.85 -63.39
C LYS A 151 -5.01 -25.19 -64.13
N PRO A 152 -4.37 -25.30 -65.32
CA PRO A 152 -4.41 -26.53 -66.13
C PRO A 152 -3.95 -27.79 -65.41
N SER A 153 -2.97 -27.70 -64.51
CA SER A 153 -2.44 -28.87 -63.80
C SER A 153 -3.39 -29.45 -62.75
N SER A 154 -4.24 -28.63 -62.13
CA SER A 154 -5.05 -29.03 -60.97
C SER A 154 -6.56 -28.84 -61.14
N GLY A 155 -7.00 -28.09 -62.15
CA GLY A 155 -8.42 -27.75 -62.31
C GLY A 155 -8.94 -26.72 -61.29
N GLN A 156 -8.08 -26.23 -60.38
CA GLN A 156 -8.46 -25.27 -59.36
C GLN A 156 -8.36 -23.84 -59.90
N VAL A 157 -9.30 -23.00 -59.51
CA VAL A 157 -9.28 -21.57 -59.82
C VAL A 157 -8.38 -20.87 -58.83
N THR A 158 -7.32 -20.21 -59.31
CA THR A 158 -6.39 -19.42 -58.49
C THR A 158 -6.04 -18.10 -59.16
N ASP A 159 -5.54 -17.16 -58.36
CA ASP A 159 -5.15 -15.85 -58.85
C ASP A 159 -4.01 -15.94 -59.86
N LYS A 160 -4.20 -15.28 -61.00
CA LYS A 160 -3.27 -15.25 -62.12
C LYS A 160 -2.97 -13.79 -62.47
N LEU A 161 -1.68 -13.50 -62.65
CA LEU A 161 -1.21 -12.26 -63.25
C LEU A 161 -0.89 -12.54 -64.71
N ALA A 162 -1.51 -11.79 -65.63
CA ALA A 162 -1.16 -11.84 -67.03
C ALA A 162 -0.49 -10.56 -67.50
N TYR A 163 0.31 -10.70 -68.55
CA TYR A 163 0.78 -9.62 -69.39
C TYR A 163 0.27 -9.82 -70.82
N VAL A 164 -0.32 -8.79 -71.40
CA VAL A 164 -0.96 -8.79 -72.72
C VAL A 164 -0.51 -7.59 -73.53
N VAL A 165 -0.40 -7.81 -74.84
CA VAL A 165 -0.04 -6.80 -75.84
C VAL A 165 -0.98 -6.91 -77.03
N MET A 166 -1.25 -5.79 -77.68
CA MET A 166 -2.00 -5.76 -78.94
C MET A 166 -1.07 -6.02 -80.13
N LEU A 167 -1.55 -6.85 -81.06
CA LEU A 167 -1.04 -6.99 -82.42
C LEU A 167 -2.01 -6.22 -83.32
N ASP A 168 -1.81 -4.91 -83.40
CA ASP A 168 -2.78 -3.96 -83.97
C ASP A 168 -3.18 -4.27 -85.42
N ARG A 169 -2.25 -4.79 -86.24
CA ARG A 169 -2.50 -5.15 -87.65
C ARG A 169 -3.62 -6.18 -87.79
N TRP A 170 -3.67 -7.14 -86.88
CA TRP A 170 -4.65 -8.22 -86.90
C TRP A 170 -5.79 -8.03 -85.89
N GLY A 171 -5.71 -6.99 -85.05
CA GLY A 171 -6.67 -6.78 -83.96
C GLY A 171 -6.66 -7.93 -82.94
N TRP A 172 -5.49 -8.54 -82.73
CA TRP A 172 -5.32 -9.67 -81.81
C TRP A 172 -4.67 -9.19 -80.51
N MET A 173 -5.07 -9.79 -79.40
CA MET A 173 -4.40 -9.66 -78.12
C MET A 173 -3.59 -10.93 -77.86
N LEU A 174 -2.26 -10.80 -77.83
CA LEU A 174 -1.36 -11.86 -77.41
C LEU A 174 -1.06 -11.69 -75.92
N GLY A 175 -1.15 -12.77 -75.15
CA GLY A 175 -0.79 -12.72 -73.75
C GLY A 175 -0.27 -14.01 -73.18
N THR A 176 0.27 -13.89 -71.98
CA THR A 176 0.71 -14.99 -71.14
C THR A 176 0.50 -14.65 -69.68
N GLY A 177 0.53 -15.63 -68.78
CA GLY A 177 0.36 -15.36 -67.36
C GLY A 177 0.93 -16.41 -66.42
N ILE A 178 1.14 -16.00 -65.18
CA ILE A 178 1.70 -16.80 -64.08
C ILE A 178 0.72 -16.77 -62.90
N TYR A 179 0.57 -17.91 -62.24
CA TYR A 179 -0.26 -18.06 -61.04
C TYR A 179 0.47 -17.53 -59.80
N LEU A 180 -0.25 -16.81 -58.93
CA LEU A 180 0.31 -16.05 -57.79
C LEU A 180 0.33 -16.82 -56.45
N GLU A 181 0.06 -18.13 -56.46
CA GLU A 181 0.03 -18.97 -55.25
C GLU A 181 1.32 -18.91 -54.42
N ASP A 182 2.48 -18.81 -55.08
CA ASP A 182 3.77 -18.73 -54.35
C ASP A 182 3.95 -17.38 -53.65
N VAL A 183 3.32 -16.31 -54.17
CA VAL A 183 3.29 -14.98 -53.52
C VAL A 183 2.43 -15.04 -52.26
N GLU A 184 1.24 -15.63 -52.38
CA GLU A 184 0.34 -15.83 -51.25
C GLU A 184 0.98 -16.72 -50.19
N ARG A 185 1.65 -17.80 -50.59
CA ARG A 185 2.34 -18.70 -49.65
C ARG A 185 3.49 -17.98 -48.94
N ALA A 186 4.31 -17.21 -49.67
CA ALA A 186 5.43 -16.47 -49.09
C ALA A 186 4.97 -15.39 -48.10
N THR A 187 3.93 -14.62 -48.46
CA THR A 187 3.36 -13.58 -47.57
C THR A 187 2.71 -14.20 -46.33
N GLN A 188 1.99 -15.33 -46.48
CA GLN A 188 1.43 -16.07 -45.34
C GLN A 188 2.51 -16.64 -44.43
N GLN A 189 3.58 -17.21 -44.98
CA GLN A 189 4.72 -17.71 -44.20
C GLN A 189 5.39 -16.59 -43.42
N ALA A 190 5.66 -15.45 -44.05
CA ALA A 190 6.24 -14.28 -43.37
C ALA A 190 5.36 -13.81 -42.19
N ARG A 191 4.03 -13.71 -42.39
CA ARG A 191 3.09 -13.36 -41.32
C ARG A 191 3.09 -14.39 -40.19
N ALA A 192 3.17 -15.69 -40.52
CA ALA A 192 3.21 -16.76 -39.53
C ALA A 192 4.51 -16.73 -38.70
N GLU A 193 5.66 -16.46 -39.32
CA GLU A 193 6.94 -16.29 -38.64
C GLU A 193 6.91 -15.13 -37.65
N VAL A 194 6.37 -13.97 -38.07
CA VAL A 194 6.17 -12.81 -37.19
C VAL A 194 5.26 -13.16 -36.01
N ALA A 195 4.14 -13.86 -36.25
CA ALA A 195 3.22 -14.27 -35.18
C ALA A 195 3.89 -15.22 -34.17
N MET A 196 4.69 -16.19 -34.65
CA MET A 196 5.47 -17.08 -33.78
C MET A 196 6.52 -16.31 -32.98
N GLY A 197 7.21 -15.35 -33.61
CA GLY A 197 8.15 -14.44 -32.97
C GLY A 197 7.50 -13.67 -31.82
N ILE A 198 6.33 -13.07 -32.06
CA ILE A 198 5.53 -12.36 -31.05
C ILE A 198 5.18 -13.30 -29.89
N ARG A 199 4.74 -14.54 -30.16
CA ARG A 199 4.40 -15.48 -29.09
C ARG A 199 5.61 -15.81 -28.21
N LYS A 200 6.79 -16.02 -28.81
CA LYS A 200 8.04 -16.32 -28.10
C LYS A 200 8.50 -15.15 -27.24
N THR A 201 8.46 -13.92 -27.77
CA THR A 201 8.84 -12.71 -27.01
C THR A 201 7.85 -12.43 -25.88
N MET A 202 6.55 -12.64 -26.08
CA MET A 202 5.54 -12.54 -25.01
C MET A 202 5.78 -13.53 -23.87
N MET A 203 6.08 -14.80 -24.18
CA MET A 203 6.43 -15.78 -23.15
C MET A 203 7.69 -15.39 -22.37
N ALA A 204 8.73 -14.89 -23.05
CA ALA A 204 9.94 -14.42 -22.39
C ALA A 204 9.66 -13.22 -21.45
N ILE A 205 8.88 -12.23 -21.90
CA ILE A 205 8.49 -11.09 -21.07
C ILE A 205 7.66 -11.56 -19.86
N ALA A 206 6.71 -12.49 -20.06
CA ALA A 206 5.90 -13.03 -18.98
C ALA A 206 6.75 -13.76 -17.92
N VAL A 207 7.77 -14.52 -18.31
CA VAL A 207 8.71 -15.17 -17.39
C VAL A 207 9.51 -14.14 -16.59
N VAL A 208 10.09 -13.14 -17.28
CA VAL A 208 10.85 -12.07 -16.60
C VAL A 208 9.97 -11.27 -15.64
N ALA A 209 8.74 -10.95 -16.06
CA ALA A 209 7.73 -10.30 -15.25
C ALA A 209 7.40 -11.09 -13.98
N LEU A 210 7.15 -12.40 -14.12
CA LEU A 210 6.85 -13.28 -12.98
C LEU A 210 8.00 -13.31 -11.98
N VAL A 211 9.25 -13.44 -12.46
CA VAL A 211 10.44 -13.42 -11.61
C VAL A 211 10.57 -12.07 -10.88
N ALA A 212 10.35 -10.94 -11.56
CA ALA A 212 10.42 -9.62 -10.95
C ALA A 212 9.33 -9.42 -9.87
N VAL A 213 8.10 -9.88 -10.11
CA VAL A 213 7.01 -9.82 -9.11
C VAL A 213 7.33 -10.69 -7.90
N LEU A 214 7.80 -11.92 -8.10
CA LEU A 214 8.20 -12.82 -7.02
C LEU A 214 9.35 -12.24 -6.19
N PHE A 215 10.31 -11.57 -6.85
CA PHE A 215 11.41 -10.91 -6.17
C PHE A 215 10.92 -9.75 -5.28
N VAL A 216 10.10 -8.84 -5.82
CA VAL A 216 9.50 -7.73 -5.06
C VAL A 216 8.68 -8.26 -3.88
N PHE A 217 7.91 -9.32 -4.09
CA PHE A 217 7.12 -9.97 -3.05
C PHE A 217 8.00 -10.58 -1.95
N ALA A 218 9.05 -11.32 -2.32
CA ALA A 218 9.98 -11.94 -1.37
C ALA A 218 10.74 -10.89 -0.54
N THR A 219 11.19 -9.81 -1.17
CA THR A 219 11.84 -8.68 -0.45
C THR A 219 10.85 -8.01 0.50
N GLY A 220 9.62 -7.72 0.05
CA GLY A 220 8.58 -7.15 0.90
C GLY A 220 8.21 -8.04 2.10
N MET A 221 8.12 -9.36 1.89
CA MET A 221 7.85 -10.32 2.95
C MET A 221 8.98 -10.39 3.97
N THR A 222 10.24 -10.39 3.52
CA THR A 222 11.43 -10.43 4.39
C THR A 222 11.52 -9.17 5.26
N LEU A 223 11.25 -7.98 4.68
CA LEU A 223 11.20 -6.72 5.42
C LEU A 223 10.07 -6.69 6.45
N ASN A 224 8.87 -7.15 6.09
CA ASN A 224 7.74 -7.19 7.02
C ASN A 224 7.99 -8.16 8.19
N VAL A 225 8.59 -9.34 7.95
CA VAL A 225 8.93 -10.29 9.03
C VAL A 225 10.01 -9.73 9.96
N SER A 226 11.00 -9.01 9.42
CA SER A 226 12.06 -8.42 10.24
C SER A 226 11.54 -7.28 11.12
N GLU A 227 10.63 -6.44 10.62
CA GLU A 227 9.94 -5.41 11.41
C GLU A 227 9.15 -6.00 12.59
N HIS A 228 8.34 -7.04 12.36
CA HIS A 228 7.58 -7.70 13.45
C HIS A 228 8.52 -8.30 14.50
N ARG A 229 9.57 -9.01 14.07
CA ARG A 229 10.55 -9.58 15.01
C ARG A 229 11.26 -8.51 15.84
N LEU A 230 11.54 -7.34 15.27
CA LEU A 230 12.17 -6.23 16.00
C LEU A 230 11.19 -5.61 17.00
N ALA A 231 9.93 -5.42 16.60
CA ALA A 231 8.86 -4.91 17.46
C ALA A 231 8.61 -5.83 18.65
N ASP A 232 8.48 -7.14 18.42
CA ASP A 232 8.27 -8.15 19.47
C ASP A 232 9.44 -8.16 20.47
N LYS A 233 10.68 -8.11 19.98
CA LYS A 233 11.87 -8.01 20.85
C LYS A 233 11.88 -6.74 21.70
N LYS A 234 11.46 -5.60 21.13
CA LYS A 234 11.34 -4.34 21.88
C LYS A 234 10.26 -4.44 22.95
N LEU A 235 9.09 -4.99 22.60
CA LEU A 235 7.99 -5.20 23.53
C LEU A 235 8.44 -6.10 24.70
N GLN A 236 9.07 -7.24 24.39
CA GLN A 236 9.55 -8.19 25.39
C GLN A 236 10.58 -7.57 26.34
N ARG A 237 11.49 -6.72 25.83
CA ARG A 237 12.46 -5.97 26.68
C ARG A 237 11.78 -4.95 27.59
N LEU A 238 10.77 -4.23 27.08
CA LEU A 238 10.00 -3.28 27.89
C LEU A 238 9.23 -4.01 28.98
N THR A 239 8.56 -5.11 28.65
CA THR A 239 7.84 -5.95 29.62
C THR A 239 8.79 -6.49 30.69
N GLN A 240 9.95 -7.04 30.31
CA GLN A 240 10.96 -7.49 31.26
C GLN A 240 11.46 -6.36 32.16
N ARG A 241 11.68 -5.16 31.60
CA ARG A 241 12.12 -4.00 32.38
C ARG A 241 11.06 -3.55 33.39
N ILE A 242 9.78 -3.56 33.00
CA ILE A 242 8.66 -3.24 33.89
C ILE A 242 8.60 -4.24 35.05
N VAL A 243 8.66 -5.54 34.75
CA VAL A 243 8.63 -6.58 35.79
C VAL A 243 9.82 -6.43 36.75
N SER A 244 11.03 -6.22 36.23
CA SER A 244 12.21 -6.04 37.09
C SER A 244 12.11 -4.81 38.00
N LEU A 245 11.58 -3.70 37.47
CA LEU A 245 11.37 -2.49 38.26
C LEU A 245 10.30 -2.70 39.34
N GLN A 246 9.24 -3.44 39.02
CA GLN A 246 8.19 -3.78 39.98
C GLN A 246 8.71 -4.70 41.10
N GLU A 247 9.54 -5.69 40.77
CA GLU A 247 10.17 -6.56 41.77
C GLU A 247 11.18 -5.81 42.64
N GLU A 248 11.98 -4.93 42.06
CA GLU A 248 12.93 -4.07 42.77
C GLU A 248 12.21 -3.12 43.74
N GLU A 249 11.12 -2.50 43.29
CA GLU A 249 10.24 -1.65 44.11
C GLU A 249 9.63 -2.44 45.27
N ARG A 250 9.06 -3.61 45.00
CA ARG A 250 8.46 -4.47 46.02
C ARG A 250 9.50 -4.93 47.05
N SER A 251 10.71 -5.26 46.60
CA SER A 251 11.83 -5.62 47.46
C SER A 251 12.31 -4.45 48.32
N ARG A 252 12.38 -3.24 47.75
CA ARG A 252 12.73 -2.02 48.48
C ARG A 252 11.70 -1.71 49.56
N VAL A 253 10.42 -1.71 49.22
CA VAL A 253 9.31 -1.48 50.15
C VAL A 253 9.31 -2.52 51.27
N SER A 254 9.51 -3.80 50.95
CA SER A 254 9.58 -4.85 51.98
C SER A 254 10.75 -4.66 52.94
N ARG A 255 11.91 -4.16 52.47
CA ARG A 255 13.07 -3.85 53.31
C ARG A 255 12.82 -2.64 54.20
N GLU A 256 12.25 -1.58 53.63
CA GLU A 256 11.91 -0.37 54.38
C GLU A 256 10.88 -0.65 55.49
N LEU A 257 9.87 -1.48 55.18
CA LEU A 257 8.92 -2.00 56.15
C LEU A 257 9.61 -2.82 57.25
N HIS A 258 10.42 -3.81 56.86
CA HIS A 258 11.05 -4.72 57.80
C HIS A 258 12.02 -3.98 58.72
N ASP A 259 12.86 -3.09 58.20
CA ASP A 259 13.94 -2.47 58.97
C ASP A 259 13.42 -1.32 59.85
N GLY A 260 12.49 -0.50 59.35
CA GLY A 260 11.91 0.60 60.14
C GLY A 260 10.96 0.10 61.24
N VAL A 261 9.97 -0.72 60.87
CA VAL A 261 8.90 -1.12 61.79
C VAL A 261 9.41 -2.12 62.83
N SER A 262 10.23 -3.09 62.44
CA SER A 262 10.69 -4.12 63.38
C SER A 262 11.60 -3.54 64.46
N GLN A 263 12.46 -2.56 64.11
CA GLN A 263 13.32 -1.89 65.09
C GLN A 263 12.51 -1.11 66.12
N VAL A 264 11.48 -0.39 65.68
CA VAL A 264 10.58 0.37 66.57
C VAL A 264 9.82 -0.59 67.50
N LEU A 265 9.26 -1.68 66.98
CA LEU A 265 8.55 -2.68 67.78
C LEU A 265 9.45 -3.37 68.82
N VAL A 266 10.70 -3.68 68.47
CA VAL A 266 11.68 -4.24 69.41
C VAL A 266 12.02 -3.25 70.52
N SER A 267 12.20 -1.96 70.19
CA SER A 267 12.44 -0.91 71.18
C SER A 267 11.28 -0.79 72.16
N ILE A 268 10.04 -0.80 71.65
CA ILE A 268 8.82 -0.76 72.46
C ILE A 268 8.71 -1.99 73.38
N LYS A 269 9.01 -3.19 72.87
CA LYS A 269 9.02 -4.43 73.68
C LYS A 269 9.96 -4.31 74.88
N PHE A 270 11.18 -3.81 74.68
CA PHE A 270 12.12 -3.61 75.78
C PHE A 270 11.63 -2.57 76.80
N GLN A 271 10.94 -1.53 76.36
CA GLN A 271 10.36 -0.54 77.27
C GLN A 271 9.22 -1.15 78.12
N PHE A 272 8.39 -2.01 77.53
CA PHE A 272 7.37 -2.75 78.28
C PHE A 272 7.98 -3.72 79.29
N GLU A 273 9.01 -4.47 78.92
CA GLU A 273 9.72 -5.39 79.83
C GLU A 273 10.37 -4.64 81.00
N LEU A 274 11.00 -3.49 80.72
CA LEU A 274 11.58 -2.62 81.74
C LEU A 274 10.50 -2.06 82.69
N ALA A 275 9.37 -1.63 82.13
CA ALA A 275 8.25 -1.15 82.94
C ALA A 275 7.68 -2.25 83.85
N SER A 276 7.48 -3.48 83.33
CA SER A 276 7.00 -4.62 84.12
C SER A 276 7.95 -4.94 85.28
N HIS A 277 9.25 -5.01 85.01
CA HIS A 277 10.27 -5.31 86.03
C HIS A 277 10.33 -4.23 87.13
N LEU A 278 10.23 -2.95 86.77
CA LEU A 278 10.19 -1.84 87.74
C LEU A 278 8.91 -1.87 88.60
N LEU A 279 7.78 -2.27 88.03
CA LEU A 279 6.51 -2.37 88.76
C LEU A 279 6.46 -3.60 89.69
N GLU A 280 6.98 -4.75 89.25
CA GLU A 280 7.01 -6.00 90.03
C GLU A 280 7.99 -5.96 91.21
N SER A 281 9.16 -5.33 91.02
CA SER A 281 10.19 -5.22 92.07
C SER A 281 9.84 -4.23 93.19
N GLY A 282 8.78 -3.43 93.04
CA GLY A 282 8.35 -2.43 94.01
C GLY A 282 9.28 -1.21 94.12
N GLN A 283 10.40 -1.18 93.39
CA GLN A 283 11.34 -0.06 93.35
C GLN A 283 10.93 0.94 92.25
N ALA A 284 10.80 2.22 92.62
CA ALA A 284 10.50 3.32 91.69
C ALA A 284 9.21 3.12 90.86
N ARG A 285 8.10 2.79 91.53
CA ARG A 285 6.77 2.59 90.92
C ARG A 285 6.35 3.71 89.96
N ASP A 286 6.60 4.98 90.32
CA ASP A 286 6.30 6.13 89.45
C ASP A 286 7.11 6.13 88.15
N LYS A 287 8.38 5.68 88.19
CA LYS A 287 9.25 5.54 87.02
C LYS A 287 8.81 4.37 86.14
N GLY A 288 8.32 3.29 86.74
CA GLY A 288 7.69 2.17 86.02
C GLY A 288 6.42 2.60 85.29
N LEU A 289 5.54 3.35 85.95
CA LEU A 289 4.31 3.89 85.35
C LEU A 289 4.59 4.86 84.20
N ASN A 290 5.57 5.75 84.34
CA ASN A 290 5.95 6.67 83.26
C ASN A 290 6.56 5.92 82.06
N THR A 291 7.47 4.96 82.29
CA THR A 291 8.03 4.12 81.21
C THR A 291 6.94 3.34 80.46
N LEU A 292 5.93 2.84 81.18
CA LEU A 292 4.78 2.14 80.57
C LEU A 292 3.96 3.08 79.67
N LYS A 293 3.72 4.31 80.14
CA LYS A 293 2.99 5.33 79.38
C LYS A 293 3.74 5.71 78.11
N ASP A 294 5.04 5.99 78.21
CA ASP A 294 5.90 6.31 77.06
C ASP A 294 5.96 5.15 76.04
N ALA A 295 6.02 3.90 76.50
CA ALA A 295 5.99 2.72 75.63
C ALA A 295 4.65 2.57 74.91
N THR A 296 3.55 2.90 75.59
CA THR A 296 2.20 2.84 75.03
C THR A 296 1.96 3.93 73.99
N GLU A 297 2.45 5.15 74.23
CA GLU A 297 2.41 6.25 73.26
C GLU A 297 3.24 5.91 72.01
N ARG A 298 4.47 5.43 72.18
CA ARG A 298 5.33 4.99 71.07
C ARG A 298 4.75 3.82 70.26
N LEU A 299 4.03 2.90 70.92
CA LEU A 299 3.28 1.86 70.23
C LEU A 299 2.14 2.43 69.39
N GLY A 300 1.44 3.43 69.90
CA GLY A 300 0.43 4.17 69.16
C GLY A 300 1.00 4.81 67.88
N ASP A 301 2.15 5.48 68.00
CA ASP A 301 2.85 6.09 66.86
C ASP A 301 3.27 5.05 65.81
N ALA A 302 3.87 3.94 66.25
CA ALA A 302 4.29 2.85 65.36
C ALA A 302 3.11 2.19 64.62
N ILE A 303 1.98 1.99 65.30
CA ILE A 303 0.75 1.48 64.68
C ILE A 303 0.22 2.50 63.66
N GLY A 304 0.28 3.79 63.96
CA GLY A 304 -0.08 4.87 63.04
C GLY A 304 0.77 4.88 61.76
N GLU A 305 2.10 4.75 61.90
CA GLU A 305 3.03 4.69 60.77
C GLU A 305 2.79 3.47 59.87
N VAL A 306 2.63 2.27 60.45
CA VAL A 306 2.31 1.05 59.71
C VAL A 306 0.98 1.18 58.97
N ARG A 307 -0.02 1.79 59.60
CA ARG A 307 -1.35 1.98 59.00
C ARG A 307 -1.31 3.00 57.86
N SER A 308 -0.57 4.09 58.00
CA SER A 308 -0.35 5.08 56.94
C SER A 308 0.35 4.44 55.75
N LEU A 309 1.46 3.73 55.99
CA LEU A 309 2.23 3.06 54.93
C LEU A 309 1.43 1.95 54.24
N SER A 310 0.60 1.21 55.00
CA SER A 310 -0.34 0.23 54.45
C SER A 310 -1.42 0.90 53.60
N HIS A 311 -1.91 2.07 53.99
CA HIS A 311 -2.88 2.84 53.24
C HIS A 311 -2.27 3.44 51.95
N ASP A 312 -1.03 3.92 52.01
CA ASP A 312 -0.27 4.42 50.86
C ASP A 312 0.00 3.32 49.81
N LEU A 313 0.20 2.09 50.28
CA LEU A 313 0.31 0.89 49.45
C LEU A 313 -1.04 0.40 48.90
N ARG A 314 -2.17 0.90 49.43
CA ARG A 314 -3.54 0.47 49.10
C ARG A 314 -4.35 1.55 48.38
N SER A 315 -3.72 2.44 47.60
CA SER A 315 -4.44 3.41 46.75
C SER A 315 -5.18 2.70 45.60
N SER A 316 -6.32 2.11 45.94
CA SER A 316 -7.36 1.54 45.06
C SER A 316 -8.69 2.29 45.20
N LEU A 317 -8.79 3.24 46.15
CA LEU A 317 -9.98 4.07 46.39
C LEU A 317 -10.15 5.15 45.33
N LEU A 318 -9.07 5.83 44.93
CA LEU A 318 -9.07 6.82 43.84
C LEU A 318 -9.56 6.21 42.52
N ASP A 319 -9.16 4.97 42.23
CA ASP A 319 -9.52 4.25 41.00
C ASP A 319 -10.97 3.73 41.01
N THR A 320 -11.58 3.55 42.20
CA THR A 320 -12.93 2.96 42.36
C THR A 320 -14.03 3.99 42.59
N LEU A 321 -13.76 5.06 43.36
CA LEU A 321 -14.76 6.05 43.80
C LEU A 321 -14.57 7.44 43.19
N GLY A 322 -13.40 7.74 42.61
CA GLY A 322 -13.05 9.07 42.13
C GLY A 322 -12.58 10.03 43.24
N LEU A 323 -11.97 11.15 42.83
CA LEU A 323 -11.31 12.10 43.74
C LEU A 323 -12.25 12.72 44.80
N PRO A 324 -13.48 13.18 44.48
CA PRO A 324 -14.34 13.81 45.47
C PRO A 324 -14.74 12.86 46.60
N ALA A 325 -15.20 11.67 46.23
CA ALA A 325 -15.58 10.63 47.19
C ALA A 325 -14.39 10.19 48.06
N ALA A 326 -13.19 10.06 47.46
CA ALA A 326 -11.98 9.73 48.21
C ALA A 326 -11.60 10.81 49.24
N ILE A 327 -11.71 12.10 48.88
CA ILE A 327 -11.47 13.22 49.81
C ILE A 327 -12.56 13.27 50.89
N GLY A 328 -13.83 13.07 50.54
CA GLY A 328 -14.94 13.03 51.49
C GLY A 328 -14.78 11.92 52.54
N GLN A 329 -14.34 10.73 52.10
CA GLN A 329 -14.02 9.65 53.03
C GLN A 329 -12.84 10.00 53.94
N LEU A 330 -11.76 10.57 53.38
CA LEU A 330 -10.59 10.99 54.15
C LEU A 330 -10.97 12.06 55.21
N ALA A 331 -11.84 13.01 54.85
CA ALA A 331 -12.36 14.03 55.75
C ALA A 331 -13.15 13.43 56.92
N ALA A 332 -14.05 12.48 56.63
CA ALA A 332 -14.83 11.78 57.65
C ALA A 332 -13.95 10.93 58.60
N GLU A 333 -12.94 10.25 58.06
CA GLU A 333 -11.97 9.49 58.86
C GLU A 333 -11.12 10.41 59.76
N PHE A 334 -10.76 11.60 59.25
CA PHE A 334 -10.02 12.60 60.00
C PHE A 334 -10.85 13.21 61.15
N GLU A 335 -12.11 13.54 60.90
CA GLU A 335 -13.06 14.02 61.93
C GLU A 335 -13.19 13.00 63.07
N GLN A 336 -13.45 11.72 62.73
CA GLN A 336 -13.60 10.66 63.71
C GLN A 336 -12.35 10.44 64.57
N ARG A 337 -11.16 10.58 63.98
CA ARG A 337 -9.89 10.33 64.69
C ARG A 337 -9.44 11.52 65.53
N SER A 338 -9.48 12.73 64.97
CA SER A 338 -8.94 13.94 65.60
C SER A 338 -9.92 14.59 66.59
N GLY A 339 -11.22 14.32 66.45
CA GLY A 339 -12.28 15.00 67.20
C GLY A 339 -12.54 16.44 66.76
N LEU A 340 -11.90 16.89 65.66
CA LEU A 340 -12.12 18.20 65.04
C LEU A 340 -13.38 18.18 64.18
N THR A 341 -14.09 19.30 64.09
CA THR A 341 -15.22 19.43 63.17
C THR A 341 -14.70 19.66 61.76
N VAL A 342 -15.02 18.76 60.82
CA VAL A 342 -14.54 18.84 59.43
C VAL A 342 -15.70 19.10 58.48
N THR A 343 -15.65 20.21 57.75
CA THR A 343 -16.61 20.50 56.68
C THR A 343 -15.97 20.19 55.33
N TYR A 344 -16.53 19.24 54.59
CA TYR A 344 -16.15 18.99 53.20
C TYR A 344 -17.24 19.48 52.24
N ASN A 345 -16.85 20.36 51.32
CA ASN A 345 -17.73 20.87 50.27
C ASN A 345 -17.17 20.50 48.89
N GLU A 346 -17.94 19.74 48.13
CA GLU A 346 -17.74 19.54 46.69
C GLU A 346 -18.64 20.50 45.92
N ASN A 347 -18.07 21.37 45.08
CA ASN A 347 -18.84 22.27 44.23
C ASN A 347 -18.43 22.05 42.77
N GLU A 348 -19.38 21.59 41.93
CA GLU A 348 -19.20 21.48 40.47
C GLU A 348 -17.97 20.66 40.05
N PHE A 349 -17.72 19.53 40.74
CA PHE A 349 -16.60 18.65 40.39
C PHE A 349 -17.02 17.61 39.34
N ASP A 350 -17.13 18.03 38.08
CA ASP A 350 -17.30 17.13 36.92
C ASP A 350 -16.21 17.41 35.87
N CYS A 351 -14.96 17.20 36.27
CA CYS A 351 -13.78 17.61 35.50
C CYS A 351 -12.79 16.46 35.29
N GLN A 352 -12.24 16.36 34.07
CA GLN A 352 -11.16 15.42 33.78
C GLN A 352 -9.79 16.08 34.04
N LEU A 353 -9.15 15.62 35.11
CA LEU A 353 -7.79 15.98 35.47
C LEU A 353 -6.75 15.33 34.53
N VAL A 354 -5.57 15.95 34.43
CA VAL A 354 -4.39 15.34 33.77
C VAL A 354 -4.00 14.07 34.52
N ASP A 355 -3.45 13.07 33.81
CA ASP A 355 -3.10 11.78 34.39
C ASP A 355 -2.15 11.95 35.59
N GLY A 356 -2.53 11.37 36.74
CA GLY A 356 -1.79 11.49 38.00
C GLY A 356 -2.07 12.75 38.85
N ALA A 357 -2.76 13.77 38.32
CA ALA A 357 -3.09 14.98 39.07
C ALA A 357 -4.13 14.70 40.19
N ALA A 358 -5.05 13.76 39.99
CA ALA A 358 -6.00 13.33 41.02
C ALA A 358 -5.29 12.70 42.24
N VAL A 359 -4.32 11.83 41.99
CA VAL A 359 -3.48 11.23 43.04
C VAL A 359 -2.71 12.32 43.80
N SER A 360 -2.21 13.32 43.08
CA SER A 360 -1.47 14.43 43.68
C SER A 360 -2.35 15.31 44.57
N LEU A 361 -3.56 15.68 44.14
CA LEU A 361 -4.50 16.42 44.98
C LEU A 361 -4.88 15.64 46.24
N PHE A 362 -5.14 14.34 46.10
CA PHE A 362 -5.44 13.48 47.25
C PHE A 362 -4.30 13.46 48.28
N ARG A 363 -3.05 13.31 47.82
CA ARG A 363 -1.87 13.36 48.70
C ARG A 363 -1.67 14.73 49.36
N ILE A 364 -2.00 15.81 48.66
CA ILE A 364 -1.94 17.17 49.21
C ILE A 364 -2.94 17.33 50.36
N VAL A 365 -4.16 16.79 50.24
CA VAL A 365 -5.14 16.80 51.34
C VAL A 365 -4.63 15.99 52.52
N GLN A 366 -4.09 14.80 52.31
CA GLN A 366 -3.53 13.97 53.39
C GLN A 366 -2.41 14.71 54.17
N GLU A 367 -1.45 15.29 53.45
CA GLU A 367 -0.35 16.03 54.06
C GLU A 367 -0.87 17.30 54.77
N GLY A 368 -1.84 18.00 54.18
CA GLY A 368 -2.48 19.17 54.79
C GLY A 368 -3.17 18.84 56.11
N LEU A 369 -3.99 17.79 56.13
CA LEU A 369 -4.67 17.31 57.35
C LEU A 369 -3.68 16.86 58.42
N THR A 370 -2.60 16.19 58.03
CA THR A 370 -1.52 15.79 58.95
C THR A 370 -0.84 17.01 59.58
N ASN A 371 -0.60 18.06 58.80
CA ASN A 371 -0.03 19.31 59.32
C ASN A 371 -0.99 20.00 60.30
N ILE A 372 -2.30 19.99 60.02
CA ILE A 372 -3.31 20.55 60.93
C ILE A 372 -3.33 19.79 62.25
N GLU A 373 -3.40 18.46 62.20
CA GLU A 373 -3.44 17.58 63.38
C GLU A 373 -2.21 17.78 64.29
N ARG A 374 -1.02 17.94 63.69
CA ARG A 374 0.23 18.05 64.44
C ARG A 374 0.54 19.47 64.93
N HIS A 375 0.07 20.51 64.24
CA HIS A 375 0.62 21.86 64.42
C HIS A 375 -0.41 22.96 64.64
N ALA A 376 -1.66 22.81 64.18
CA ALA A 376 -2.58 23.95 64.12
C ALA A 376 -3.29 24.26 65.45
N GLN A 377 -3.50 23.27 66.33
CA GLN A 377 -4.41 23.39 67.48
C GLN A 377 -5.79 23.97 67.10
N ALA A 378 -6.26 23.63 65.90
CA ALA A 378 -7.53 24.05 65.35
C ALA A 378 -8.71 23.38 66.07
N LYS A 379 -9.92 23.87 65.83
CA LYS A 379 -11.20 23.22 66.20
C LYS A 379 -12.03 22.89 64.97
N HIS A 380 -11.88 23.65 63.89
CA HIS A 380 -12.62 23.51 62.65
C HIS A 380 -11.67 23.44 61.46
N VAL A 381 -11.97 22.52 60.55
CA VAL A 381 -11.26 22.37 59.28
C VAL A 381 -12.28 22.40 58.15
N SER A 382 -12.00 23.16 57.10
CA SER A 382 -12.80 23.21 55.89
C SER A 382 -11.98 22.76 54.70
N ILE A 383 -12.48 21.76 53.97
CA ILE A 383 -11.93 21.27 52.71
C ILE A 383 -12.93 21.64 51.61
N THR A 384 -12.46 22.35 50.59
CA THR A 384 -13.28 22.68 49.42
C THR A 384 -12.59 22.21 48.17
N LEU A 385 -13.30 21.41 47.37
CA LEU A 385 -12.85 20.96 46.06
C LEU A 385 -13.80 21.54 45.01
N ARG A 386 -13.27 22.32 44.08
CA ARG A 386 -14.05 23.03 43.08
C ARG A 386 -13.48 22.89 41.67
N GLY A 387 -14.34 22.56 40.71
CA GLY A 387 -14.02 22.69 39.28
C GLY A 387 -14.16 24.14 38.81
N CYS A 388 -13.17 24.66 38.09
CA CYS A 388 -13.21 25.93 37.38
C CYS A 388 -12.95 25.67 35.87
N ASP A 389 -13.27 26.63 35.00
CA ASP A 389 -13.24 26.45 33.53
C ASP A 389 -11.96 25.80 32.95
N GLU A 390 -10.78 26.08 33.52
CA GLU A 390 -9.49 25.55 33.05
C GLU A 390 -8.65 24.87 34.14
N SER A 391 -9.16 24.81 35.38
CA SER A 391 -8.40 24.29 36.52
C SER A 391 -9.29 23.72 37.61
N VAL A 392 -8.76 22.80 38.38
CA VAL A 392 -9.33 22.36 39.65
C VAL A 392 -8.69 23.14 40.78
N ARG A 393 -9.52 23.68 41.67
CA ARG A 393 -9.08 24.37 42.88
C ARG A 393 -9.37 23.52 44.11
N LEU A 394 -8.35 23.27 44.91
CA LEU A 394 -8.42 22.66 46.23
C LEU A 394 -8.05 23.72 47.26
N THR A 395 -8.93 23.94 48.23
CA THR A 395 -8.71 24.88 49.33
C THR A 395 -8.88 24.15 50.66
N LEU A 396 -7.88 24.26 51.53
CA LEU A 396 -7.89 23.70 52.88
C LEU A 396 -7.71 24.85 53.88
N VAL A 397 -8.66 25.00 54.81
CA VAL A 397 -8.67 26.08 55.80
C VAL A 397 -8.81 25.51 57.21
N ASP A 398 -8.00 26.01 58.15
CA ASP A 398 -8.13 25.74 59.59
C ASP A 398 -8.23 27.03 60.40
N ASP A 399 -8.83 26.96 61.59
CA ASP A 399 -8.96 28.06 62.56
C ASP A 399 -7.87 28.03 63.66
N GLY A 400 -6.70 27.48 63.34
CA GLY A 400 -5.61 27.26 64.27
C GLY A 400 -4.79 28.50 64.66
N ILE A 401 -3.71 28.26 65.40
CA ILE A 401 -2.80 29.30 65.94
C ILE A 401 -2.02 30.08 64.86
N GLY A 402 -2.01 29.58 63.63
CA GLY A 402 -1.27 30.14 62.50
C GLY A 402 0.25 30.06 62.66
N PHE A 403 0.97 30.43 61.60
CA PHE A 403 2.44 30.47 61.59
C PHE A 403 2.98 31.50 60.60
N ASN A 404 4.24 31.92 60.81
CA ASN A 404 4.91 32.83 59.89
C ASN A 404 5.43 32.07 58.66
N VAL A 405 4.68 32.14 57.55
CA VAL A 405 5.00 31.47 56.28
C VAL A 405 6.42 31.83 55.80
N ALA A 406 6.79 33.12 55.82
CA ALA A 406 8.10 33.59 55.36
C ALA A 406 9.28 33.12 56.23
N GLN A 407 9.04 32.77 57.49
CA GLN A 407 10.05 32.19 58.38
C GLN A 407 10.23 30.69 58.13
N VAL A 408 9.13 29.97 57.89
CA VAL A 408 9.13 28.54 57.58
C VAL A 408 9.79 28.29 56.22
N GLU A 409 9.51 29.11 55.20
CA GLU A 409 10.13 28.99 53.88
C GLU A 409 11.65 29.24 53.91
N ARG A 410 12.14 30.20 54.73
CA ARG A 410 13.58 30.50 54.86
C ARG A 410 14.39 29.46 55.63
N ARG A 411 13.78 28.72 56.55
CA ARG A 411 14.46 27.72 57.39
C ARG A 411 14.56 26.33 56.74
N GLN A 412 14.32 26.24 55.42
CA GLN A 412 13.92 25.02 54.73
C GLN A 412 12.58 24.55 55.30
N ALA A 413 11.50 24.87 54.59
CA ALA A 413 10.15 24.46 54.99
C ALA A 413 10.13 22.99 55.42
N GLY A 414 9.29 22.67 56.42
CA GLY A 414 9.05 21.27 56.80
C GLY A 414 8.80 20.43 55.55
N ILE A 415 9.36 19.22 55.50
CA ILE A 415 9.39 18.35 54.31
C ILE A 415 8.01 18.28 53.62
N GLY A 416 6.93 18.28 54.40
CA GLY A 416 5.54 18.34 53.94
C GLY A 416 5.18 19.50 53.01
N LEU A 417 5.39 20.76 53.43
CA LEU A 417 5.01 21.94 52.63
C LEU A 417 5.83 22.05 51.35
N ARG A 418 7.11 21.68 51.39
CA ARG A 418 7.97 21.62 50.20
C ARG A 418 7.46 20.58 49.21
N ASN A 419 7.14 19.38 49.70
CA ASN A 419 6.59 18.31 48.86
C ASN A 419 5.25 18.70 48.23
N ILE A 420 4.38 19.42 48.96
CA ILE A 420 3.13 19.96 48.39
C ILE A 420 3.44 20.92 47.25
N ARG A 421 4.32 21.90 47.46
CA ARG A 421 4.70 22.89 46.43
C ARG A 421 5.29 22.22 45.18
N GLU A 422 6.27 21.33 45.35
CA GLU A 422 6.91 20.61 44.24
C GLU A 422 5.91 19.77 43.44
N ARG A 423 4.94 19.12 44.11
CA ARG A 423 3.86 18.38 43.44
C ARG A 423 2.96 19.31 42.63
N VAL A 424 2.62 20.47 43.15
CA VAL A 424 1.76 21.43 42.43
C VAL A 424 2.49 21.99 41.20
N GLU A 425 3.75 22.37 41.36
CA GLU A 425 4.60 22.88 40.28
C GLU A 425 4.86 21.83 39.19
N HIS A 426 5.00 20.55 39.56
CA HIS A 426 5.19 19.44 38.62
C HIS A 426 4.05 19.33 37.58
N TYR A 427 2.82 19.67 37.97
CA TYR A 427 1.66 19.67 37.08
C TYR A 427 1.38 21.05 36.46
N GLY A 428 2.31 22.01 36.57
CA GLY A 428 2.12 23.37 36.07
C GLY A 428 1.03 24.15 36.83
N GLY A 429 0.75 23.73 38.07
CA GLY A 429 -0.26 24.34 38.92
C GLY A 429 0.26 25.56 39.69
N ARG A 430 -0.65 26.16 40.47
CA ARG A 430 -0.36 27.29 41.36
C ARG A 430 -0.60 26.91 42.82
N PHE A 431 0.35 27.26 43.67
CA PHE A 431 0.31 27.07 45.11
C PHE A 431 0.34 28.44 45.79
N ASP A 432 -0.65 28.72 46.64
CA ASP A 432 -0.68 29.89 47.52
C ASP A 432 -0.94 29.41 48.96
N LEU A 433 -0.22 29.97 49.93
CA LEU A 433 -0.36 29.62 51.35
C LEU A 433 -0.37 30.90 52.19
N ILE A 434 -1.42 31.08 52.97
CA ILE A 434 -1.61 32.23 53.87
C ILE A 434 -1.84 31.68 55.27
N SER A 435 -1.14 32.22 56.27
CA SER A 435 -1.37 31.82 57.65
C SER A 435 -1.25 33.01 58.59
N MET A 436 -2.25 33.15 59.44
CA MET A 436 -2.36 34.14 60.51
C MET A 436 -3.06 33.51 61.71
N PRO A 437 -2.88 34.05 62.93
CA PRO A 437 -3.61 33.54 64.09
C PRO A 437 -5.12 33.53 63.83
N GLY A 438 -5.77 32.38 64.05
CA GLY A 438 -7.19 32.14 63.82
C GLY A 438 -7.56 31.77 62.38
N ARG A 439 -6.59 31.71 61.44
CA ARG A 439 -6.82 31.22 60.07
C ARG A 439 -5.52 30.82 59.35
N SER A 440 -5.40 29.56 58.94
CA SER A 440 -4.45 29.15 57.90
C SER A 440 -5.18 28.60 56.70
N GLU A 441 -4.73 28.96 55.50
CA GLU A 441 -5.36 28.62 54.23
C GLU A 441 -4.32 28.19 53.20
N LEU A 442 -4.44 26.94 52.76
CA LEU A 442 -3.71 26.36 51.64
C LEU A 442 -4.60 26.34 50.40
N ASP A 443 -4.20 27.06 49.36
CA ASP A 443 -4.91 27.13 48.08
C ASP A 443 -4.05 26.56 46.95
N VAL A 444 -4.57 25.53 46.29
CA VAL A 444 -3.89 24.81 45.21
C VAL A 444 -4.76 24.79 43.97
N ARG A 445 -4.16 25.10 42.81
CA ARG A 445 -4.82 25.04 41.51
C ARG A 445 -4.04 24.17 40.55
N LEU A 446 -4.68 23.15 39.97
CA LEU A 446 -4.08 22.30 38.94
C LEU A 446 -4.85 22.40 37.62
N PRO A 447 -4.17 22.38 36.45
CA PRO A 447 -4.84 22.46 35.16
C PRO A 447 -5.67 21.22 34.83
N MET A 448 -6.77 21.44 34.09
CA MET A 448 -7.60 20.36 33.54
C MET A 448 -7.09 19.90 32.16
N LYS A 449 -7.54 18.72 31.69
CA LYS A 449 -7.24 18.27 30.33
C LYS A 449 -7.86 19.23 29.29
N PRO A 450 -7.11 19.70 28.27
CA PRO A 450 -7.65 20.52 27.20
C PRO A 450 -8.75 19.76 26.46
N GLY A 451 -9.96 20.33 26.38
CA GLY A 451 -11.09 19.75 25.66
C GLY A 451 -12.11 18.98 26.52
N ALA A 452 -11.93 18.92 27.84
CA ALA A 452 -12.96 18.43 28.76
C ALA A 452 -14.01 19.53 29.06
N LYS A 453 -14.74 19.97 28.03
CA LYS A 453 -16.03 20.64 28.22
C LYS A 453 -17.13 19.62 27.96
N ARG A 454 -18.03 19.43 28.93
CA ARG A 454 -19.41 19.11 28.62
C ARG A 454 -20.30 20.17 29.24
#